data_AF-V9FSA4-F1
#
_entry.id   AF-V9FSA4-F1
#
_cell.length_a   1.000
_cell.length_b   1.000
_cell.length_c   1.000
_cell.angle_alpha   90.00
_cell.angle_beta   90.00
_cell.angle_gamma   90.00
#
_symmetry.space_group_name_H-M   'P 1'
#
loop_
_entity.id
_entity.type
_entity.pdbx_description
1 polymer ?
#
loop_
_entity_poly.entity_id
_entity_poly.type
_entity_poly.pdbx_seq_one_letter_code
_entity_poly.pdbx_strand_id
1 'polypeptide(L)'
;MWCFFERQNAVTLGKNTNNRIEATWRKLTELVNGFMGVDECIAAIMCHQAQAEREYMEALYSLSVVHNPKYDREMQFLSNMVSEHACEPIYDQYDYALMRANFSFYEPVPDIVLIQNVCDEGNALDEPRSEYSVTKRNWSCSCLFMTSRLFPCCHVFVCRKALICDNIIQRCC
;
A
#
# COMPACT_ATOMS: atom_id res chain seq x y z
N MET A 1 11.46 13.57 29.17
CA MET A 1 10.28 14.38 29.56
C MET A 1 10.17 15.66 28.72
N TRP A 2 10.22 15.55 27.38
CA TRP A 2 10.13 16.68 26.43
C TRP A 2 9.05 16.41 25.36
N CYS A 3 8.85 15.15 24.97
CA CYS A 3 7.81 14.74 24.01
C CYS A 3 6.35 14.84 24.51
N PHE A 4 6.11 15.15 25.79
CA PHE A 4 4.76 15.30 26.36
C PHE A 4 4.19 16.71 26.15
N PHE A 5 5.05 17.72 26.02
CA PHE A 5 4.64 19.12 25.96
C PHE A 5 3.92 19.48 24.65
N GLU A 6 4.33 18.91 23.51
CA GLU A 6 3.71 19.21 22.20
C GLU A 6 2.42 18.42 21.91
N ARG A 7 2.02 17.42 22.72
CA ARG A 7 0.90 16.52 22.40
C ARG A 7 -0.42 16.84 23.10
N GLN A 8 -0.58 18.04 23.67
CA GLN A 8 -1.68 18.40 24.57
C GLN A 8 -3.11 18.37 23.97
N ASN A 9 -3.31 17.93 22.72
CA ASN A 9 -4.64 17.82 22.09
C ASN A 9 -4.98 16.47 21.45
N ALA A 10 -4.26 15.39 21.79
CA ALA A 10 -4.60 14.04 21.33
C ALA A 10 -4.79 13.07 22.49
N VAL A 11 -5.91 12.33 22.50
CA VAL A 11 -6.15 11.22 23.43
C VAL A 11 -5.08 10.17 23.19
N THR A 12 -4.09 10.10 24.09
CA THR A 12 -3.09 9.04 24.04
C THR A 12 -3.57 7.87 24.89
N LEU A 13 -3.97 6.79 24.21
CA LEU A 13 -4.32 5.51 24.83
C LEU A 13 -3.07 4.85 25.45
N GLY A 14 -2.53 5.40 26.55
CA GLY A 14 -1.63 4.76 27.53
C GLY A 14 -0.33 4.07 27.06
N LYS A 15 -0.10 3.92 25.75
CA LYS A 15 1.02 3.21 25.12
C LYS A 15 1.70 4.19 24.17
N ASN A 16 2.62 4.98 24.70
CA ASN A 16 3.51 5.75 23.85
C ASN A 16 4.69 4.87 23.39
N THR A 17 5.40 5.31 22.36
CA THR A 17 6.63 4.70 21.85
C THR A 17 7.72 4.52 22.94
N ASN A 18 7.71 5.37 23.97
CA ASN A 18 8.64 5.30 25.10
C ASN A 18 8.47 4.01 25.90
N ASN A 19 7.24 3.60 26.21
CA ASN A 19 6.95 2.36 26.93
C ASN A 19 7.42 1.11 26.14
N ARG A 20 7.38 1.18 24.80
CA ARG A 20 7.92 0.11 23.93
C ARG A 20 9.44 0.08 23.97
N ILE A 21 10.08 1.25 23.86
CA ILE A 21 11.54 1.40 23.93
C ILE A 21 12.05 0.89 25.28
N GLU A 22 11.46 1.33 26.39
CA GLU A 22 11.81 0.91 27.75
C GLU A 22 11.64 -0.61 27.95
N ALA A 23 10.58 -1.20 27.40
CA ALA A 23 10.39 -2.65 27.46
C ALA A 23 11.47 -3.41 26.68
N THR A 24 11.90 -2.91 25.51
CA THR A 24 12.98 -3.49 24.72
C THR A 24 14.33 -3.35 25.43
N TRP A 25 14.61 -2.19 26.02
CA TRP A 25 15.83 -1.97 26.79
C TRP A 25 15.94 -2.91 27.97
N ARG A 26 14.85 -3.12 28.72
CA ARG A 26 14.83 -4.09 29.82
C ARG A 26 15.21 -5.50 29.37
N LYS A 27 14.69 -5.97 28.23
CA LYS A 27 15.06 -7.30 27.68
C LYS A 27 16.56 -7.37 27.33
N LEU A 28 17.12 -6.30 26.79
CA LEU A 28 18.56 -6.20 26.51
C LEU A 28 19.41 -6.24 27.79
N THR A 29 18.97 -5.57 28.85
CA THR A 29 19.66 -5.61 30.16
C THR A 29 19.55 -6.97 30.85
N GLU A 30 18.54 -7.77 30.53
CA GLU A 30 18.43 -9.17 30.99
C GLU A 30 19.38 -10.10 30.21
N LEU A 31 19.67 -9.78 28.95
CA LEU A 31 20.57 -10.56 28.08
C LEU A 31 22.04 -10.22 28.29
N VAL A 32 22.35 -8.98 28.68
CA VAL A 32 23.71 -8.49 28.88
C VAL A 32 23.94 -8.28 30.38
N ASN A 33 24.84 -9.08 30.96
CA ASN A 33 25.20 -8.99 32.36
C ASN A 33 26.48 -8.15 32.56
N GLY A 34 26.58 -7.39 33.65
CA GLY A 34 27.75 -6.56 33.97
C GLY A 34 29.04 -7.35 34.24
N PHE A 35 28.95 -8.68 34.33
CA PHE A 35 30.09 -9.60 34.47
C PHE A 35 30.55 -10.21 33.14
N MET A 36 29.84 -9.97 32.04
CA MET A 36 30.20 -10.50 30.72
C MET A 36 31.39 -9.74 30.12
N GLY A 37 32.22 -10.46 29.37
CA GLY A 37 33.22 -9.84 28.51
C GLY A 37 32.57 -8.90 27.48
N VAL A 38 33.29 -7.87 27.04
CA VAL A 38 32.76 -6.93 26.04
C VAL A 38 32.42 -7.65 24.73
N ASP A 39 33.22 -8.64 24.36
CA ASP A 39 33.00 -9.55 23.23
C ASP A 39 31.72 -10.38 23.39
N GLU A 40 31.49 -10.95 24.58
CA GLU A 40 30.27 -11.69 24.89
C GLU A 40 29.03 -10.77 24.87
N CYS A 41 29.16 -9.54 25.37
CA CYS A 41 28.09 -8.53 25.30
C CYS A 41 27.72 -8.21 23.84
N ILE A 42 28.72 -7.97 22.99
CA ILE A 42 28.52 -7.67 21.57
C ILE A 42 27.85 -8.85 20.87
N ALA A 43 28.32 -10.08 21.09
CA ALA A 43 27.74 -11.28 20.51
C ALA A 43 26.27 -11.46 20.92
N ALA A 44 25.95 -11.23 22.21
CA ALA A 44 24.58 -11.32 22.71
C ALA A 44 23.65 -10.28 22.08
N ILE A 45 24.11 -9.02 21.92
CA ILE A 45 23.33 -7.96 21.27
C ILE A 45 23.07 -8.29 19.79
N MET A 46 24.10 -8.72 19.06
CA MET A 46 23.96 -9.10 17.65
C MET A 46 23.00 -10.28 17.47
N CYS A 47 23.07 -11.28 18.36
CA CYS A 47 22.15 -12.42 18.35
C CYS A 47 20.70 -11.99 18.59
N HIS A 48 20.47 -11.12 19.58
CA HIS A 48 19.14 -10.57 19.86
C HIS A 48 18.58 -9.74 18.70
N GLN A 49 19.42 -8.91 18.06
CA GLN A 49 19.03 -8.17 16.85
C GLN A 49 18.61 -9.11 15.73
N ALA A 50 19.43 -10.12 15.41
CA ALA A 50 19.12 -11.10 14.37
C ALA A 50 17.84 -11.91 14.67
N GLN A 51 17.57 -12.21 15.94
CA GLN A 51 16.31 -12.86 16.34
C GLN A 51 15.11 -11.94 16.15
N ALA A 52 15.20 -10.68 16.60
CA ALA A 52 14.13 -9.70 16.44
C ALA A 52 13.82 -9.41 14.96
N GLU A 53 14.85 -9.31 14.11
CA GLU A 53 14.69 -9.17 12.66
C GLU A 53 14.01 -10.39 12.05
N ARG A 54 14.38 -11.60 12.48
CA ARG A 54 13.74 -12.83 12.00
C ARG A 54 12.28 -12.92 12.41
N GLU A 55 11.95 -12.62 13.67
CA GLU A 55 10.57 -12.60 14.16
C GLU A 55 9.73 -11.54 13.42
N TYR A 56 10.33 -10.38 13.12
CA TYR A 56 9.68 -9.35 12.32
C TYR A 56 9.43 -9.82 10.89
N MET A 57 10.42 -10.44 10.24
CA MET A 57 10.28 -10.98 8.90
C MET A 57 9.26 -12.12 8.87
N GLU A 58 9.26 -13.01 9.86
CA GLU A 58 8.27 -14.08 10.00
C GLU A 58 6.86 -13.53 10.24
N ALA A 59 6.70 -12.46 11.03
CA ALA A 59 5.41 -11.79 11.18
C ALA A 59 4.96 -11.11 9.88
N LEU A 60 5.89 -10.48 9.16
CA LEU A 60 5.64 -9.86 7.85
C LEU A 60 5.20 -10.89 6.81
N TYR A 61 5.85 -12.06 6.79
CA TYR A 61 5.54 -13.15 5.87
C TYR A 61 4.37 -14.02 6.34
N SER A 62 4.09 -14.16 7.64
CA SER A 62 2.93 -14.94 8.10
C SER A 62 1.58 -14.22 7.88
N LEU A 63 1.62 -12.92 7.57
CA LEU A 63 0.48 -12.20 6.98
C LEU A 63 0.20 -12.62 5.54
N SER A 64 0.99 -13.52 4.94
CA SER A 64 0.80 -13.92 3.55
C SER A 64 -0.43 -14.81 3.38
N VAL A 65 -1.28 -14.35 2.46
CA VAL A 65 -2.47 -14.99 1.89
C VAL A 65 -3.73 -14.91 2.77
N VAL A 66 -4.15 -13.68 3.06
CA VAL A 66 -5.58 -13.43 3.28
C VAL A 66 -6.28 -13.64 1.94
N HIS A 67 -6.76 -14.87 1.70
CA HIS A 67 -7.60 -15.16 0.54
C HIS A 67 -8.94 -14.46 0.74
N ASN A 68 -9.08 -13.28 0.14
CA ASN A 68 -10.36 -12.59 0.10
C ASN A 68 -11.21 -13.21 -1.02
N PRO A 69 -12.36 -13.86 -0.71
CA PRO A 69 -13.18 -14.52 -1.73
C PRO A 69 -13.76 -13.55 -2.77
N LYS A 70 -13.71 -12.23 -2.52
CA LYS A 70 -14.11 -11.20 -3.49
C LYS A 70 -13.07 -10.99 -4.60
N TYR A 71 -11.81 -11.34 -4.37
CA TYR A 71 -10.73 -11.04 -5.29
C TYR A 71 -10.63 -12.12 -6.36
N ASP A 72 -10.66 -11.69 -7.62
CA ASP A 72 -10.32 -12.53 -8.75
C ASP A 72 -8.80 -12.76 -8.82
N ARG A 73 -8.34 -13.46 -9.87
CA ARG A 73 -6.93 -13.80 -10.03
C ARG A 73 -6.01 -12.57 -10.06
N GLU A 74 -6.44 -11.48 -10.69
CA GLU A 74 -5.66 -10.24 -10.79
C GLU A 74 -5.56 -9.57 -9.42
N MET A 75 -6.68 -9.40 -8.72
CA MET A 75 -6.69 -8.79 -7.39
C MET A 75 -5.98 -9.65 -6.33
N GLN A 76 -6.04 -10.98 -6.44
CA GLN A 76 -5.26 -11.88 -5.58
C GLN A 76 -3.75 -11.72 -5.80
N PHE A 77 -3.32 -11.49 -7.04
CA PHE A 77 -1.93 -11.18 -7.32
C PHE A 77 -1.51 -9.87 -6.65
N LEU A 78 -2.35 -8.82 -6.75
CA LEU A 78 -2.10 -7.55 -6.07
C LEU A 78 -2.07 -7.69 -4.54
N SER A 79 -2.99 -8.46 -3.95
CA SER A 79 -3.06 -8.64 -2.49
C SER A 79 -1.87 -9.35 -1.88
N ASN A 80 -1.11 -10.10 -2.69
CA ASN A 80 0.13 -10.71 -2.25
C ASN A 80 1.32 -9.74 -2.25
N MET A 81 1.18 -8.55 -2.86
CA MET A 81 2.24 -7.55 -2.98
C MET A 81 2.04 -6.32 -2.09
N VAL A 82 0.79 -6.02 -1.73
CA VAL A 82 0.44 -4.83 -0.94
C VAL A 82 -0.33 -5.21 0.33
N SER A 83 -0.39 -4.30 1.30
CA SER A 83 -1.17 -4.53 2.52
C SER A 83 -2.67 -4.60 2.23
N GLU A 84 -3.43 -5.27 3.10
CA GLU A 84 -4.90 -5.32 3.01
C GLU A 84 -5.53 -3.92 2.94
N HIS A 85 -4.99 -2.97 3.71
CA HIS A 85 -5.45 -1.57 3.72
C HIS A 85 -5.25 -0.85 2.38
N ALA A 86 -4.24 -1.26 1.58
CA ALA A 86 -4.06 -0.76 0.22
C ALA A 86 -4.94 -1.50 -0.79
N CYS A 87 -5.25 -2.78 -0.54
CA CYS A 87 -6.09 -3.58 -1.44
C CYS A 87 -7.52 -3.06 -1.54
N GLU A 88 -8.13 -2.65 -0.42
CA GLU A 88 -9.51 -2.18 -0.38
C GLU A 88 -9.79 -1.00 -1.33
N PRO A 89 -9.07 0.14 -1.27
CA PRO A 89 -9.31 1.24 -2.19
C PRO A 89 -8.93 0.93 -3.65
N ILE A 90 -7.99 -0.01 -3.88
CA ILE A 90 -7.64 -0.47 -5.24
C ILE A 90 -8.76 -1.33 -5.81
N TYR A 91 -9.36 -2.19 -4.99
CA TYR A 91 -10.47 -3.05 -5.38
C TYR A 91 -11.68 -2.22 -5.82
N ASP A 92 -12.02 -1.15 -5.11
CA ASP A 92 -13.14 -0.27 -5.50
C ASP A 92 -12.94 0.34 -6.90
N GLN A 93 -11.71 0.78 -7.19
CA GLN A 93 -11.33 1.30 -8.51
C GLN A 93 -11.39 0.21 -9.60
N TYR A 94 -10.93 -1.00 -9.25
CA TYR A 94 -10.91 -2.17 -10.14
C TYR A 94 -12.33 -2.67 -10.46
N ASP A 95 -13.18 -2.88 -9.45
CA ASP A 95 -14.56 -3.30 -9.59
C ASP A 95 -15.35 -2.30 -10.43
N TYR A 96 -15.19 -1.00 -10.15
CA TYR A 96 -15.82 0.06 -10.94
C TYR A 96 -15.37 0.01 -12.41
N ALA A 97 -14.05 -0.07 -12.67
CA ALA A 97 -13.48 -0.16 -14.01
C ALA A 97 -13.97 -1.37 -14.81
N LEU A 98 -14.24 -2.49 -14.15
CA LEU A 98 -14.69 -3.71 -14.82
C LEU A 98 -16.20 -3.77 -15.04
N MET A 99 -16.99 -3.32 -14.07
CA MET A 99 -18.43 -3.59 -14.00
C MET A 99 -19.31 -2.40 -14.38
N ARG A 100 -18.90 -1.16 -14.05
CA ARG A 100 -19.76 0.04 -14.10
C ARG A 100 -19.25 1.14 -15.04
N ALA A 101 -17.96 1.07 -15.37
CA ALA A 101 -17.27 2.07 -16.14
C ALA A 101 -17.84 2.24 -17.56
N ASN A 102 -18.26 3.46 -17.89
CA ASN A 102 -18.57 3.88 -19.26
C ASN A 102 -17.74 5.12 -19.59
N PHE A 103 -16.59 4.90 -20.20
CA PHE A 103 -15.65 5.96 -20.54
C PHE A 103 -15.54 6.10 -22.05
N SER A 104 -15.48 7.34 -22.52
CA SER A 104 -14.96 7.67 -23.84
C SER A 104 -13.46 7.89 -23.69
N PHE A 105 -12.67 7.33 -24.60
CA PHE A 105 -11.24 7.57 -24.63
C PHE A 105 -10.72 7.64 -26.05
N TYR A 106 -9.70 8.46 -26.26
CA TYR A 106 -9.00 8.62 -27.53
C TYR A 106 -7.52 8.93 -27.28
N GLU A 107 -6.69 8.68 -28.29
CA GLU A 107 -5.25 8.90 -28.23
C GLU A 107 -4.88 10.11 -29.09
N PRO A 108 -4.79 11.33 -28.52
CA PRO A 108 -4.42 12.53 -29.29
C PRO A 108 -2.99 12.47 -29.83
N VAL A 109 -2.09 11.84 -29.08
CA VAL A 109 -0.68 11.64 -29.44
C VAL A 109 -0.24 10.25 -28.99
N PRO A 110 0.74 9.63 -29.67
CA PRO A 110 1.25 8.32 -29.26
C PRO A 110 1.62 8.28 -27.78
N ASP A 111 1.25 7.20 -27.10
CA ASP A 111 1.50 6.92 -25.68
C ASP A 111 0.64 7.70 -24.67
N ILE A 112 -0.22 8.63 -25.11
CA ILE A 112 -1.10 9.39 -24.21
C ILE A 112 -2.55 9.15 -24.58
N VAL A 113 -3.33 8.61 -23.64
CA VAL A 113 -4.77 8.41 -23.78
C VAL A 113 -5.49 9.48 -22.96
N LEU A 114 -6.39 10.23 -23.59
CA LEU A 114 -7.35 11.07 -22.88
C LEU A 114 -8.61 10.26 -22.63
N ILE A 115 -9.10 10.28 -21.40
CA ILE A 115 -10.25 9.50 -20.93
C ILE A 115 -11.22 10.41 -20.19
N GLN A 116 -12.51 10.25 -20.47
CA GLN A 116 -13.58 11.02 -19.87
C GLN A 116 -14.72 10.09 -19.49
N ASN A 117 -15.27 10.28 -18.29
CA ASN A 117 -16.44 9.53 -17.86
C ASN A 117 -17.68 10.06 -18.56
N VAL A 118 -18.46 9.16 -19.16
CA VAL A 118 -19.69 9.46 -19.92
C VAL A 118 -20.94 9.14 -19.09
N CYS A 119 -20.79 8.47 -17.95
CA CYS A 119 -21.89 8.25 -17.00
C CYS A 119 -22.20 9.55 -16.24
N ASP A 120 -23.42 10.06 -16.40
CA ASP A 120 -24.00 11.11 -15.55
C ASP A 120 -24.60 10.53 -14.23
N GLU A 121 -24.37 9.24 -13.94
CA GLU A 121 -24.87 8.61 -12.71
C GLU A 121 -24.08 9.06 -11.47
N GLY A 122 -24.78 9.42 -10.39
CA GLY A 122 -24.19 9.93 -9.13
C GLY A 122 -23.35 8.92 -8.32
N ASN A 123 -23.04 7.76 -8.90
CA ASN A 123 -22.18 6.70 -8.34
C ASN A 123 -20.78 6.67 -9.01
N ALA A 124 -20.47 7.64 -9.89
CA ALA A 124 -19.16 7.74 -10.51
C ALA A 124 -18.07 8.04 -9.47
N LEU A 125 -16.91 7.39 -9.61
CA LEU A 125 -15.72 7.65 -8.80
C LEU A 125 -14.98 8.92 -9.26
N ASP A 126 -15.39 9.49 -10.40
CA ASP A 126 -14.80 10.67 -11.03
C ASP A 126 -15.80 11.81 -11.07
N GLU A 127 -15.26 13.03 -11.21
CA GLU A 127 -16.09 14.20 -11.47
C GLU A 127 -16.74 14.09 -12.88
N PRO A 128 -18.04 14.38 -13.01
CA PRO A 128 -18.72 14.31 -14.29
C PRO A 128 -18.04 15.21 -15.32
N ARG A 129 -17.76 14.66 -16.52
CA ARG A 129 -17.16 15.36 -17.66
C ARG A 129 -15.72 15.88 -17.45
N SER A 130 -15.06 15.50 -16.37
CA SER A 130 -13.62 15.75 -16.22
C SER A 130 -12.82 14.81 -17.14
N GLU A 131 -11.89 15.37 -17.90
CA GLU A 131 -10.99 14.62 -18.78
C GLU A 131 -9.64 14.39 -18.07
N TYR A 132 -9.16 13.16 -18.11
CA TYR A 132 -7.89 12.75 -17.52
C TYR A 132 -6.94 12.19 -18.57
N SER A 133 -5.64 12.35 -18.36
CA SER A 133 -4.61 11.80 -19.24
C SER A 133 -3.98 10.56 -18.61
N VAL A 134 -3.90 9.47 -19.37
CA VAL A 134 -3.22 8.23 -19.02
C VAL A 134 -2.02 8.04 -19.93
N THR A 135 -0.83 7.89 -19.35
CA THR A 135 0.42 7.63 -20.06
C THR A 135 0.66 6.13 -20.16
N LYS A 136 0.75 5.57 -21.38
CA LYS A 136 0.92 4.13 -21.60
C LYS A 136 2.30 3.59 -21.18
N ARG A 137 3.33 4.43 -21.19
CA ARG A 137 4.72 4.03 -20.89
C ARG A 137 4.90 3.48 -19.47
N ASN A 138 4.25 4.12 -18.51
CA ASN A 138 4.36 3.82 -17.08
C ASN A 138 2.99 3.63 -16.42
N TRP A 139 1.92 3.63 -17.22
CA TRP A 139 0.53 3.54 -16.76
C TRP A 139 0.20 4.58 -15.68
N SER A 140 0.75 5.80 -15.81
CA SER A 140 0.40 6.91 -14.92
C SER A 140 -0.84 7.66 -15.40
N CYS A 141 -1.61 8.22 -14.47
CA CYS A 141 -2.85 8.95 -14.71
C CYS A 141 -2.81 10.29 -13.98
N SER A 142 -3.39 11.33 -14.58
CA SER A 142 -3.51 12.66 -13.98
C SER A 142 -4.62 12.80 -12.94
N CYS A 143 -5.42 11.76 -12.68
CA CYS A 143 -6.53 11.85 -11.74
C CYS A 143 -6.06 12.01 -10.28
N LEU A 144 -6.94 12.56 -9.44
CA LEU A 144 -6.63 12.82 -8.03
C LEU A 144 -6.29 11.54 -7.26
N PHE A 145 -6.96 10.42 -7.58
CA PHE A 145 -6.71 9.14 -6.91
C PHE A 145 -5.25 8.69 -7.07
N MET A 146 -4.74 8.68 -8.30
CA MET A 146 -3.36 8.27 -8.55
C MET A 146 -2.36 9.28 -8.00
N THR A 147 -2.59 10.57 -8.21
CA THR A 147 -1.64 11.62 -7.78
C THR A 147 -1.53 11.72 -6.25
N SER A 148 -2.61 11.43 -5.51
CA SER A 148 -2.60 11.49 -4.04
C SER A 148 -2.22 10.16 -3.37
N ARG A 149 -2.65 9.03 -3.92
CA ARG A 149 -2.45 7.70 -3.29
C ARG A 149 -1.34 6.88 -3.92
N LEU A 150 -0.86 7.26 -5.11
CA LEU A 150 0.14 6.54 -5.90
C LEU A 150 -0.26 5.09 -6.21
N PHE A 151 -1.57 4.84 -6.28
CA PHE A 151 -2.13 3.54 -6.62
C PHE A 151 -2.76 3.54 -8.02
N PRO A 152 -2.86 2.38 -8.69
CA PRO A 152 -3.60 2.25 -9.94
C PRO A 152 -5.05 2.70 -9.77
N CYS A 153 -5.53 3.55 -10.69
CA CYS A 153 -6.89 4.07 -10.69
C CYS A 153 -7.76 3.37 -11.75
N CYS A 154 -9.07 3.58 -11.68
CA CYS A 154 -10.05 3.04 -12.62
C CYS A 154 -9.69 3.34 -14.09
N HIS A 155 -9.21 4.55 -14.39
CA HIS A 155 -8.79 4.97 -15.74
C HIS A 155 -7.70 4.06 -16.32
N VAL A 156 -6.69 3.73 -15.52
CA VAL A 156 -5.61 2.84 -15.94
C VAL A 156 -6.15 1.45 -16.22
N PHE A 157 -7.01 0.91 -15.35
CA PHE A 157 -7.63 -0.38 -15.55
C PHE A 157 -8.50 -0.43 -16.81
N VAL A 158 -9.30 0.61 -17.06
CA VAL A 158 -10.11 0.75 -18.28
C VAL A 158 -9.23 0.78 -19.52
N CYS A 159 -8.18 1.61 -19.54
CA CYS A 159 -7.25 1.68 -20.67
C CYS A 159 -6.56 0.32 -20.92
N ARG A 160 -6.10 -0.36 -19.87
CA ARG A 160 -5.44 -1.68 -20.01
C ARG A 160 -6.40 -2.75 -20.52
N LYS A 161 -7.65 -2.74 -20.05
CA LYS A 161 -8.72 -3.63 -20.55
C LYS A 161 -9.03 -3.35 -22.02
N ALA A 162 -9.21 -2.08 -22.39
CA ALA A 162 -9.52 -1.67 -23.75
C ALA A 162 -8.40 -1.97 -24.75
N LEU A 163 -7.14 -1.85 -24.31
CA LEU A 163 -5.96 -2.17 -25.11
C LEU A 163 -5.60 -3.66 -25.10
N ILE A 164 -6.43 -4.51 -24.48
CA ILE A 164 -6.27 -5.97 -24.39
C ILE A 164 -4.86 -6.33 -23.88
N CYS A 165 -4.43 -5.65 -22.82
CA CYS A 165 -3.17 -6.00 -22.15
C CYS A 165 -3.29 -7.38 -21.51
N ASP A 166 -2.19 -8.15 -21.49
CA ASP A 166 -2.17 -9.51 -20.91
C ASP A 166 -2.64 -9.56 -19.45
N ASN A 167 -2.38 -8.49 -18.69
CA ASN A 167 -2.84 -8.33 -17.31
C ASN A 167 -3.43 -6.93 -17.14
N ILE A 168 -4.52 -6.80 -16.40
CA ILE A 168 -5.14 -5.51 -16.09
C ILE A 168 -4.39 -4.84 -14.96
N ILE A 169 -3.93 -5.61 -13.97
CA ILE A 169 -3.03 -5.13 -12.93
C ILE A 169 -1.60 -5.31 -13.43
N GLN A 170 -0.84 -4.21 -13.41
CA GLN A 170 0.56 -4.25 -13.83
C GLN A 170 1.35 -5.15 -12.87
N ARG A 171 2.02 -6.15 -13.43
CA ARG A 171 3.02 -6.93 -12.69
C ARG A 171 4.30 -6.12 -12.66
N CYS A 172 4.81 -5.82 -11.47
CA CYS A 172 6.17 -5.30 -11.34
C CYS A 172 7.12 -6.41 -11.83
N CYS A 173 7.84 -6.16 -12.93
CA CYS A 173 9.01 -6.94 -13.29
C CYS A 173 10.23 -6.41 -12.54
#